data_AF-A0A7J7GXZ6-F1
#
_entry.id   AF-A0A7J7GXZ6-F1
#
_cell.length_a   1.000
_cell.length_b   1.000
_cell.length_c   1.000
_cell.angle_alpha   90.00
_cell.angle_beta   90.00
_cell.angle_gamma   90.00
#
_symmetry.space_group_name_H-M   'P 1'
#
loop_
_entity.id
_entity.type
_entity.pdbx_description
1 polymer ?
#
loop_
_entity_poly.entity_id
_entity_poly.type
_entity_poly.pdbx_seq_one_letter_code
_entity_poly.pdbx_strand_id
1 'polypeptide(L)'
;MSSPAEFYSSLPPISKTYGTLCLFFTTANQFGLYHPKYIALIYERLFLHFEVWRLITNFFFLGQFSINFGIRLLMIARYGVQLENGPFQRRTADFLWMMIFGAFTLLALSVIPWFRSPFLGVSLVFMLLYVWSREFPNANINIYGLVSLKAFYLPWAMLA
;
A
#
# COMPACT_ATOMS: atom_id res chain seq x y z
N MET A 1 -5.26 1.14 26.60
CA MET A 1 -5.73 0.90 25.21
C MET A 1 -6.27 -0.51 25.21
N SER A 2 -7.59 -0.68 25.39
CA SER A 2 -8.12 -1.96 25.91
C SER A 2 -9.06 -2.68 24.94
N SER A 3 -9.48 -2.03 23.85
CA SER A 3 -10.30 -2.67 22.81
C SER A 3 -9.72 -2.49 21.40
N PRO A 4 -9.87 -3.49 20.51
CA PRO A 4 -9.50 -3.35 19.08
C PRO A 4 -10.23 -2.20 18.38
N ALA A 5 -11.44 -1.86 18.85
CA ALA A 5 -12.24 -0.75 18.32
C ALA A 5 -11.62 0.62 18.67
N GLU A 6 -11.11 0.79 19.90
CA GLU A 6 -10.34 1.98 20.29
C GLU A 6 -9.06 2.12 19.46
N PHE A 7 -8.33 1.02 19.26
CA PHE A 7 -7.14 1.02 18.40
C PHE A 7 -7.49 1.48 16.98
N TYR A 8 -8.52 0.90 16.36
CA TYR A 8 -8.97 1.29 15.03
C TYR A 8 -9.47 2.75 14.96
N SER A 9 -10.05 3.27 16.03
CA SER A 9 -10.50 4.67 16.11
C SER A 9 -9.34 5.64 16.28
N SER A 10 -8.23 5.21 16.89
CA SER A 10 -7.01 6.01 17.04
C SER A 10 -6.16 6.13 15.76
N LEU A 11 -6.45 5.30 14.75
CA LEU A 11 -5.70 5.32 13.49
C LEU A 11 -6.02 6.59 12.68
N PRO A 12 -5.02 7.19 12.03
CA PRO A 12 -5.21 8.35 11.19
C PRO A 12 -6.00 7.99 9.93
N PRO A 13 -6.77 8.93 9.38
CA PRO A 13 -7.86 8.63 8.45
C PRO A 13 -7.39 7.98 7.15
N ILE A 14 -6.28 8.41 6.55
CA ILE A 14 -5.89 7.92 5.21
C ILE A 14 -5.34 6.51 5.31
N SER A 15 -4.40 6.26 6.21
CA SER A 15 -3.81 4.93 6.43
C SER A 15 -4.87 3.91 6.85
N LYS A 16 -5.83 4.34 7.67
CA LYS A 16 -6.99 3.54 8.06
C LYS A 16 -7.86 3.18 6.86
N THR A 17 -8.26 4.17 6.06
CA THR A 17 -9.14 3.96 4.91
C THR A 17 -8.44 3.11 3.84
N TYR A 18 -7.15 3.36 3.58
CA TYR A 18 -6.37 2.56 2.62
C TYR A 18 -6.23 1.11 3.06
N GLY A 19 -5.81 0.85 4.31
CA GLY A 19 -5.66 -0.50 4.85
C GLY A 19 -6.97 -1.29 4.89
N THR A 20 -8.08 -0.63 5.24
CA THR A 20 -9.41 -1.25 5.27
C THR A 20 -9.94 -1.59 3.88
N LEU A 21 -9.74 -0.70 2.90
CA LEU A 21 -10.04 -1.00 1.51
C LEU A 21 -9.21 -2.19 1.01
N CYS A 22 -7.91 -2.24 1.30
CA CYS A 22 -7.08 -3.38 0.93
C CYS A 22 -7.57 -4.70 1.54
N LEU A 23 -7.94 -4.69 2.82
CA LEU A 23 -8.52 -5.86 3.48
C LEU A 23 -9.85 -6.26 2.85
N PHE A 24 -10.72 -5.28 2.57
CA PHE A 24 -12.02 -5.50 1.95
C PHE A 24 -11.89 -6.14 0.56
N PHE A 25 -11.05 -5.60 -0.32
CA PHE A 25 -10.85 -6.14 -1.67
C PHE A 25 -10.28 -7.57 -1.63
N THR A 26 -9.26 -7.83 -0.81
CA THR A 26 -8.70 -9.19 -0.68
C THR A 26 -9.73 -10.17 -0.09
N THR A 27 -10.56 -9.73 0.85
CA THR A 27 -11.63 -10.55 1.43
C THR A 27 -12.75 -10.84 0.44
N ALA A 28 -13.19 -9.83 -0.31
CA ALA A 28 -14.18 -10.00 -1.37
C ALA A 28 -13.69 -10.97 -2.47
N ASN A 29 -12.40 -10.93 -2.80
CA ASN A 29 -11.78 -11.92 -3.68
C ASN A 29 -11.78 -13.33 -3.07
N GLN A 30 -11.52 -13.46 -1.76
CA GLN A 30 -11.51 -14.76 -1.07
C GLN A 30 -12.90 -15.41 -1.03
N PHE A 31 -13.96 -14.61 -0.89
CA PHE A 31 -15.34 -15.07 -0.98
C PHE A 31 -15.82 -15.33 -2.42
N GLY A 32 -14.97 -15.10 -3.43
CA GLY A 32 -15.31 -15.30 -4.83
C GLY A 32 -16.32 -14.28 -5.38
N LEU A 33 -16.48 -13.13 -4.72
CA LEU A 33 -17.42 -12.07 -5.17
C LEU A 33 -16.99 -11.47 -6.51
N TYR A 34 -15.70 -11.49 -6.82
CA TYR A 34 -15.17 -11.06 -8.10
C TYR A 34 -13.89 -11.84 -8.45
N HIS A 35 -13.57 -11.90 -9.75
CA HIS A 35 -12.32 -12.48 -10.24
C HIS A 35 -11.21 -11.41 -10.35
N PRO A 36 -9.94 -11.65 -9.92
CA PRO A 36 -8.85 -10.67 -9.98
C PRO A 36 -8.62 -10.03 -11.36
N LYS A 37 -9.00 -10.73 -12.43
CA LYS A 37 -8.95 -10.23 -13.81
C LYS A 37 -9.82 -8.98 -14.05
N TYR A 38 -10.88 -8.75 -13.26
CA TYR A 38 -11.74 -7.57 -13.41
C TYR A 38 -11.13 -6.28 -12.85
N ILE A 39 -10.23 -6.41 -11.88
CA ILE A 39 -9.53 -5.29 -11.24
C ILE A 39 -8.09 -5.12 -11.75
N ALA A 40 -7.54 -6.15 -12.43
CA ALA A 40 -6.21 -6.10 -13.02
C ALA A 40 -6.12 -4.96 -14.05
N LEU A 41 -4.98 -4.26 -14.05
CA LEU A 41 -4.70 -3.19 -14.97
C LEU A 41 -4.37 -3.77 -16.36
N ILE A 42 -5.36 -3.71 -17.26
CA ILE A 42 -5.23 -4.17 -18.65
C ILE A 42 -5.47 -2.96 -19.56
N TYR A 43 -4.39 -2.38 -20.08
CA TYR A 43 -4.44 -1.16 -20.90
C TYR A 43 -5.27 -1.32 -22.17
N GLU A 44 -5.24 -2.49 -22.80
CA GLU A 44 -6.01 -2.77 -24.00
C GLU A 44 -7.52 -2.58 -23.76
N ARG A 45 -8.05 -3.12 -22.67
CA ARG A 45 -9.46 -2.93 -22.29
C ARG A 45 -9.74 -1.52 -21.77
N LEU A 46 -8.76 -0.90 -21.14
CA LEU A 46 -8.91 0.49 -20.68
C LEU A 46 -9.16 1.43 -21.85
N PHE A 47 -8.38 1.32 -22.94
CA PHE A 47 -8.54 2.18 -24.11
C PHE A 47 -9.69 1.76 -25.04
N LEU A 48 -9.96 0.44 -25.15
CA LEU A 48 -11.03 -0.05 -26.04
C LEU A 48 -12.42 -0.07 -25.41
N HIS A 49 -12.52 -0.33 -24.10
CA HIS A 49 -13.79 -0.49 -23.39
C HIS A 49 -14.03 0.55 -22.28
N PHE A 50 -13.16 1.58 -22.17
CA PHE A 50 -13.29 2.67 -21.19
C PHE A 50 -13.49 2.20 -19.73
N GLU A 51 -12.84 1.09 -19.35
CA GLU A 51 -12.92 0.54 -17.99
C GLU A 51 -12.05 1.33 -16.99
N VAL A 52 -12.39 2.60 -16.75
CA VAL A 52 -11.61 3.56 -15.93
C VAL A 52 -11.45 3.16 -14.46
N TRP A 53 -12.37 2.37 -13.91
CA TRP A 53 -12.27 1.86 -12.52
C TRP A 53 -11.00 1.01 -12.30
N ARG A 54 -10.43 0.41 -13.35
CA ARG A 54 -9.19 -0.38 -13.25
C ARG A 54 -7.99 0.45 -12.84
N LEU A 55 -7.97 1.76 -13.15
CA LEU A 55 -6.90 2.67 -12.74
C LEU A 55 -6.83 2.84 -11.22
N ILE A 56 -7.96 2.69 -10.54
CA ILE A 56 -8.08 2.92 -9.10
C ILE A 56 -8.08 1.58 -8.35
N THR A 57 -8.90 0.63 -8.79
CA THR A 57 -9.11 -0.65 -8.10
C THR A 57 -7.85 -1.53 -8.01
N ASN A 58 -6.93 -1.43 -8.97
CA ASN A 58 -5.69 -2.21 -8.96
C ASN A 58 -4.76 -1.87 -7.76
N PHE A 59 -4.87 -0.67 -7.18
CA PHE A 59 -4.06 -0.22 -6.04
C PHE A 59 -4.49 -0.82 -4.70
N PHE A 60 -5.74 -1.25 -4.60
CA PHE A 60 -6.29 -1.83 -3.38
C PHE A 60 -6.06 -3.34 -3.29
N PHE A 61 -5.62 -3.99 -4.38
CA PHE A 61 -5.34 -5.42 -4.36
C PHE A 61 -3.86 -5.68 -4.07
N LEU A 62 -3.59 -6.25 -2.90
CA LEU A 62 -2.22 -6.58 -2.43
C LEU A 62 -1.82 -8.04 -2.67
N GLY A 63 -2.73 -8.85 -3.20
CA GLY A 63 -2.58 -10.29 -3.39
C GLY A 63 -3.66 -11.10 -2.66
N GLN A 64 -3.57 -12.42 -2.80
CA GLN A 64 -4.42 -13.38 -2.06
C GLN A 64 -4.01 -13.44 -0.57
N PHE A 65 -4.92 -13.96 0.27
CA PHE A 65 -4.63 -14.23 1.68
C PHE A 65 -3.39 -15.12 1.80
N SER A 66 -2.32 -14.51 2.30
CA SER A 66 -1.00 -15.13 2.47
C SER A 66 -0.25 -14.38 3.57
N ILE A 67 0.81 -14.98 4.10
CA ILE A 67 1.70 -14.29 5.05
C ILE A 67 2.23 -12.99 4.43
N ASN A 68 2.56 -12.99 3.14
CA ASN A 68 3.00 -11.81 2.39
C ASN A 68 1.95 -10.69 2.36
N PHE A 69 0.67 -11.04 2.23
CA PHE A 69 -0.42 -10.07 2.34
C PHE A 69 -0.50 -9.48 3.75
N GLY A 70 -0.45 -10.32 4.79
CA GLY A 70 -0.46 -9.86 6.19
C GLY A 70 0.71 -8.92 6.50
N ILE A 71 1.91 -9.23 6.02
CA ILE A 71 3.10 -8.38 6.16
C ILE A 71 2.88 -7.02 5.49
N ARG A 72 2.34 -6.99 4.27
CA ARG A 72 2.05 -5.74 3.54
C ARG A 72 0.98 -4.90 4.25
N LEU A 73 -0.04 -5.55 4.81
CA LEU A 73 -1.05 -4.86 5.60
C LEU A 73 -0.46 -4.27 6.89
N LEU A 74 0.42 -5.03 7.57
CA LEU A 74 1.17 -4.53 8.72
C LEU A 74 2.08 -3.35 8.36
N MET A 75 2.67 -3.34 7.17
CA MET A 75 3.48 -2.21 6.69
C MET A 75 2.66 -0.94 6.54
N ILE A 76 1.45 -1.04 5.98
CA ILE A 76 0.52 0.09 5.92
C ILE A 76 0.16 0.55 7.34
N ALA A 77 -0.23 -0.38 8.21
CA ALA A 77 -0.69 -0.08 9.56
C ALA A 77 0.42 0.47 10.48
N ARG A 78 1.69 0.12 10.24
CA ARG A 78 2.83 0.58 11.05
C ARG A 78 3.50 1.80 10.44
N TYR A 79 3.96 1.69 9.20
CA TYR A 79 4.77 2.73 8.55
C TYR A 79 3.90 3.83 7.97
N GLY A 80 2.74 3.50 7.38
CA GLY A 80 1.79 4.50 6.90
C GLY A 80 1.29 5.39 8.05
N VAL A 81 0.89 4.77 9.17
CA VAL A 81 0.45 5.48 10.37
C VAL A 81 1.54 6.36 10.98
N GLN A 82 2.79 5.87 11.03
CA GLN A 82 3.92 6.67 11.50
C GLN A 82 4.23 7.86 10.58
N LEU A 83 4.07 7.70 9.27
CA LEU A 83 4.24 8.80 8.33
C LEU A 83 3.13 9.85 8.50
N GLU A 84 1.87 9.40 8.59
CA GLU A 84 0.71 10.28 8.72
C GLU A 84 0.66 11.03 10.07
N ASN A 85 1.07 10.37 11.16
CA ASN A 85 1.13 10.99 12.49
C ASN A 85 2.46 11.70 12.80
N GLY A 86 3.52 11.45 12.05
CA GLY A 86 4.84 12.05 12.26
C GLY A 86 5.00 13.31 11.39
N PRO A 87 5.69 13.21 10.23
CA PRO A 87 5.95 14.37 9.35
C PRO A 87 4.68 15.03 8.82
N PHE A 88 3.60 14.28 8.62
CA PHE A 88 2.33 14.79 8.10
C PHE A 88 1.29 15.10 9.19
N GLN A 89 1.70 15.23 10.45
CA GLN A 89 0.78 15.56 11.53
C GLN A 89 0.06 16.89 11.24
N ARG A 90 -1.28 16.87 11.23
CA ARG A 90 -2.15 18.01 10.83
C ARG A 90 -2.05 18.43 9.35
N ARG A 91 -1.31 17.69 8.53
CA ARG A 91 -1.17 17.86 7.07
C ARG A 91 -1.60 16.60 6.32
N THR A 92 -2.73 16.04 6.74
CA THR A 92 -3.32 14.84 6.14
C THR A 92 -3.56 15.01 4.62
N ALA A 93 -3.87 16.22 4.16
CA ALA A 93 -4.00 16.52 2.73
C ALA A 93 -2.68 16.32 1.96
N ASP A 94 -1.54 16.69 2.52
CA ASP A 94 -0.23 16.52 1.89
C ASP A 94 0.15 15.03 1.80
N PHE A 95 -0.20 14.24 2.83
CA PHE A 95 -0.03 12.79 2.79
C PHE A 95 -0.92 12.14 1.71
N LEU A 96 -2.18 12.60 1.58
CA LEU A 96 -3.06 12.14 0.49
C LEU A 96 -2.47 12.49 -0.87
N TRP A 97 -1.94 13.70 -1.00
CA TRP A 97 -1.32 14.17 -2.25
C TRP A 97 -0.10 13.32 -2.61
N MET A 98 0.75 12.99 -1.64
CA MET A 98 1.87 12.07 -1.84
C MET A 98 1.40 10.69 -2.34
N MET A 99 0.33 10.15 -1.76
CA MET A 99 -0.26 8.88 -2.21
C MET A 99 -0.81 8.94 -3.64
N ILE A 100 -1.52 10.01 -3.98
CA ILE A 100 -2.08 10.23 -5.32
C ILE A 100 -0.95 10.42 -6.34
N PHE A 101 0.04 11.24 -6.03
CA PHE A 101 1.19 11.49 -6.89
C PHE A 101 2.00 10.21 -7.14
N GLY A 102 2.21 9.41 -6.10
CA GLY A 102 2.82 8.09 -6.18
C GLY A 102 2.04 7.13 -7.07
N ALA A 103 0.72 7.04 -6.86
CA ALA A 103 -0.17 6.23 -7.69
C ALA A 103 -0.13 6.67 -9.17
N PHE A 104 -0.17 7.98 -9.44
CA PHE A 104 -0.09 8.52 -10.79
C PHE A 104 1.25 8.19 -11.46
N THR A 105 2.36 8.32 -10.73
CA THR A 105 3.69 7.99 -11.24
C THR A 105 3.80 6.50 -11.55
N LEU A 106 3.26 5.63 -10.69
CA LEU A 106 3.21 4.20 -10.93
C LEU A 106 2.36 3.86 -12.17
N LEU A 107 1.20 4.52 -12.35
CA LEU A 107 0.37 4.36 -13.55
C LEU A 107 1.09 4.79 -14.83
N ALA A 108 1.84 5.90 -14.77
CA ALA A 108 2.63 6.39 -15.90
C ALA A 108 3.76 5.42 -16.24
N LEU A 109 4.47 4.91 -15.24
CA LEU A 109 5.53 3.91 -15.42
C LEU A 109 4.99 2.59 -16.00
N SER A 110 3.81 2.15 -15.57
CA SER A 110 3.23 0.89 -16.07
C SER A 110 2.74 0.94 -17.53
N VAL A 111 2.71 2.13 -18.16
CA VAL A 111 2.50 2.26 -19.61
C VAL A 111 3.67 1.65 -20.38
N ILE A 112 4.88 1.73 -19.82
CA ILE A 112 6.10 1.19 -20.44
C ILE A 112 6.03 -0.36 -20.36
N PRO A 113 6.14 -1.08 -21.50
CA PRO A 113 5.99 -2.54 -21.52
C PRO A 113 6.91 -3.28 -20.55
N TRP A 114 8.12 -2.77 -20.32
CA TRP A 114 9.11 -3.36 -19.40
C TRP A 114 8.71 -3.30 -17.93
N PHE A 115 7.90 -2.30 -17.55
CA PHE A 115 7.45 -2.07 -16.17
C PHE A 115 5.97 -2.40 -15.97
N ARG A 116 5.34 -3.08 -16.93
CA ARG A 116 3.92 -3.41 -16.86
C ARG A 116 3.68 -4.47 -15.78
N SER A 117 3.03 -4.06 -14.70
CA SER A 117 2.48 -4.96 -13.68
C SER A 117 0.95 -4.89 -13.69
N PRO A 118 0.24 -6.02 -13.58
CA PRO A 118 -1.22 -6.03 -13.50
C PRO A 118 -1.77 -5.42 -12.20
N PHE A 119 -0.95 -5.37 -11.14
CA PHE A 119 -1.34 -4.82 -9.83
C PHE A 119 -0.25 -3.90 -9.30
N LEU A 120 -0.62 -2.65 -8.99
CA LEU A 120 0.30 -1.64 -8.48
C LEU A 120 0.15 -1.41 -6.97
N GLY A 121 -0.81 -2.05 -6.30
CA GLY A 121 -1.01 -1.91 -4.86
C GLY A 121 0.24 -2.30 -4.05
N VAL A 122 0.92 -3.36 -4.47
CA VAL A 122 2.20 -3.78 -3.88
C VAL A 122 3.25 -2.69 -4.01
N SER A 123 3.40 -2.13 -5.22
CA SER A 123 4.35 -1.05 -5.49
C SER A 123 4.05 0.20 -4.68
N LEU A 124 2.78 0.51 -4.45
CA LEU A 124 2.37 1.65 -3.63
C LEU A 124 2.72 1.44 -2.14
N VAL A 125 2.56 0.22 -1.61
CA VAL A 125 3.02 -0.12 -0.25
C VAL A 125 4.54 -0.02 -0.14
N PHE A 126 5.27 -0.48 -1.16
CA PHE A 126 6.73 -0.32 -1.20
C PHE A 126 7.15 1.14 -1.29
N MET A 127 6.42 1.97 -2.04
CA MET A 127 6.66 3.42 -2.07
C MET A 127 6.48 4.05 -0.68
N LEU A 128 5.38 3.72 0.01
CA LEU A 128 5.14 4.18 1.39
C LEU A 128 6.29 3.79 2.33
N LEU A 129 6.71 2.54 2.24
CA LEU A 129 7.81 1.99 3.02
C LEU A 129 9.13 2.70 2.69
N TYR A 130 9.39 2.99 1.42
CA TYR A 130 10.55 3.74 0.98
C TYR A 130 10.57 5.16 1.55
N VAL A 131 9.47 5.92 1.40
CA VAL A 131 9.39 7.29 1.93
C VAL A 131 9.60 7.29 3.44
N TRP A 132 8.93 6.39 4.16
CA TRP A 132 9.11 6.24 5.60
C TRP A 132 10.57 5.93 5.99
N SER A 133 11.24 5.06 5.24
CA SER A 133 12.65 4.71 5.48
C SER A 133 13.59 5.89 5.26
N ARG A 134 13.22 6.84 4.39
CA ARG A 134 13.97 8.07 4.11
C ARG A 134 13.72 9.16 5.14
N GLU A 135 12.51 9.26 5.67
CA GLU A 135 12.14 10.21 6.72
C GLU A 135 12.74 9.83 8.08
N PHE A 136 12.78 8.53 8.39
CA PHE A 136 13.30 8.02 9.67
C PHE A 136 14.57 7.17 9.50
N PRO A 137 15.66 7.66 8.89
CA PRO A 137 16.81 6.84 8.52
C PRO A 137 17.55 6.22 9.71
N ASN A 138 17.47 6.88 10.87
CA ASN A 138 18.12 6.46 12.12
C ASN A 138 17.23 5.57 12.99
N ALA A 139 15.97 5.31 12.60
CA ALA A 139 15.09 4.44 13.37
C ALA A 139 15.59 2.98 13.27
N ASN A 140 15.65 2.28 14.41
CA ASN A 140 15.97 0.86 14.46
C ASN A 140 14.69 0.04 14.35
N ILE A 141 14.64 -0.87 13.40
CA ILE A 141 13.52 -1.78 13.15
C ILE A 141 13.99 -3.17 13.48
N ASN A 142 13.22 -3.84 14.33
CA ASN A 142 13.40 -5.26 14.55
C ASN A 142 12.50 -6.04 13.58
N ILE A 143 13.11 -6.76 12.64
CA ILE A 143 12.41 -7.65 11.70
C ILE A 143 12.14 -8.98 12.43
N TYR A 144 10.87 -9.25 12.70
CA TYR A 144 10.36 -10.48 13.36
C TYR A 144 11.01 -10.82 14.71
N GLY A 145 11.63 -9.85 15.40
CA GLY A 145 12.29 -10.10 16.68
C GLY A 145 13.73 -10.65 16.56
N LEU A 146 14.17 -10.97 15.34
CA LEU A 146 15.42 -11.70 15.09
C LEU A 146 16.56 -10.78 14.63
N VAL A 147 16.27 -9.75 13.84
CA VAL A 147 17.30 -8.89 13.24
C VAL A 147 16.94 -7.43 13.39
N SER A 148 17.78 -6.68 14.10
CA SER A 148 17.70 -5.22 14.17
C SER A 148 18.42 -4.58 12.97
N LEU A 149 17.66 -3.90 12.12
CA LEU A 149 18.18 -3.15 10.97
C LEU A 149 17.81 -1.68 11.10
N LYS A 150 18.68 -0.79 10.61
CA LYS A 150 18.29 0.60 10.44
C LYS A 150 17.21 0.68 9.36
N ALA A 151 16.24 1.57 9.56
CA ALA A 151 15.14 1.79 8.63
C ALA A 151 15.59 2.06 7.20
N PHE A 152 16.73 2.73 7.04
CA PHE A 152 17.36 2.94 5.74
C PHE A 152 17.55 1.65 4.91
N TYR A 153 17.82 0.51 5.54
CA TYR A 153 18.04 -0.78 4.86
C TYR A 153 16.75 -1.59 4.65
N LEU A 154 15.62 -1.17 5.24
CA LEU A 154 14.35 -1.90 5.18
C LEU A 154 13.86 -2.15 3.73
N PRO A 155 13.85 -1.16 2.81
CA PRO A 155 13.40 -1.41 1.44
C PRO A 155 14.25 -2.45 0.72
N TRP A 156 15.56 -2.42 0.96
CA TRP A 156 16.52 -3.35 0.36
C TRP A 156 16.38 -4.76 0.91
N ALA A 157 16.21 -4.89 2.23
CA ALA A 157 15.98 -6.17 2.90
C ALA A 157 14.67 -6.86 2.46
N MET A 158 13.72 -6.09 1.93
CA MET A 158 12.47 -6.62 1.39
C MET A 158 12.51 -6.93 -0.11
N LEU A 159 13.48 -6.38 -0.82
CA LEU A 159 13.71 -6.64 -2.24
C LEU A 159 14.65 -7.84 -2.46
N ALA A 160 15.57 -8.07 -1.52
CA ALA A 160 16.48 -9.22 -1.48
C ALA A 160 15.75 -10.51 -1.07
#